data_AF-A0A1X6NK78-F1
#
_entry.id   AF-A0A1X6NK78-F1
#
_cell.length_a   1.000
_cell.length_b   1.000
_cell.length_c   1.000
_cell.angle_alpha   90.00
_cell.angle_beta   90.00
_cell.angle_gamma   90.00
#
_symmetry.space_group_name_H-M   'P 1'
#
loop_
_entity.id
_entity.type
_entity.pdbx_description
1 polymer ?
#
loop_
_entity_poly.entity_id
_entity_poly.type
_entity_poly.pdbx_seq_one_letter_code
_entity_poly.pdbx_strand_id
1 'polypeptide(L)'
;MSTVQRPPPPSPPTKNAPLRAPPDPEAAAARGESAAALLARGGRSLAMSGFVNAGSVAVGGDATTDVVGGGVTGAAADVYMAASVRAQYKATAVPSGVYSTACTEGTVQGAADGARIAALSARFRAGHRSTAAKYGDFFEARRQAITASHGCSYEERLVGTYPRVAAAMTLGAAEASRACVRYAAPASPAEAYMAASVDRQMKARAAAGGTYAPSCTDGSVGGEAEAARVAALATRYRTGAAPAGARAAAAYAASKYARVHFGHGCSYEEAVFDAYPAVAAGMRPSTARY
;
A
#
# COMPACT_ATOMS: atom_id res chain seq x y z
N MET A 1 19.01 -63.65 -4.39
CA MET A 1 18.65 -63.39 -5.81
C MET A 1 17.16 -63.14 -5.88
N SER A 2 16.74 -61.90 -6.09
CA SER A 2 15.34 -61.53 -6.35
C SER A 2 15.35 -60.34 -7.31
N THR A 3 14.87 -60.57 -8.53
CA THR A 3 14.79 -59.59 -9.62
C THR A 3 13.50 -58.79 -9.47
N VAL A 4 13.61 -57.50 -9.12
CA VAL A 4 12.47 -56.57 -9.14
C VAL A 4 12.34 -56.02 -10.57
N GLN A 5 11.30 -56.42 -11.29
CA GLN A 5 10.92 -55.85 -12.58
C GLN A 5 10.36 -54.43 -12.38
N ARG A 6 10.93 -53.44 -13.09
CA ARG A 6 10.36 -52.09 -13.19
C ARG A 6 9.26 -52.07 -14.25
N PRO A 7 8.14 -51.34 -14.03
CA PRO A 7 7.13 -51.13 -15.06
C PRO A 7 7.63 -50.20 -16.17
N PRO A 8 7.16 -50.37 -17.42
CA PRO A 8 7.55 -49.52 -18.54
C PRO A 8 7.00 -48.08 -18.41
N PRO A 9 7.67 -47.08 -19.00
CA PRO A 9 7.21 -45.70 -18.98
C PRO A 9 5.93 -45.49 -19.81
N PRO A 10 5.10 -44.49 -19.46
CA PRO A 10 3.89 -44.16 -20.20
C PRO A 10 4.22 -43.58 -21.59
N SER A 11 3.41 -43.94 -22.57
CA SER A 11 3.48 -43.47 -23.96
C SER A 11 3.20 -41.97 -24.10
N PRO A 12 3.82 -41.28 -25.08
CA PRO A 12 3.59 -39.86 -25.31
C PRO A 12 2.16 -39.58 -25.85
N PRO A 13 1.56 -38.42 -25.52
CA PRO A 13 0.22 -38.07 -25.96
C PRO A 13 0.13 -37.88 -27.47
N THR A 14 -0.89 -38.49 -28.08
CA THR A 14 -1.19 -38.39 -29.51
C THR A 14 -1.69 -36.99 -29.88
N LYS A 15 -1.15 -36.45 -30.98
CA LYS A 15 -1.28 -35.05 -31.43
C LYS A 15 -2.64 -34.64 -32.05
N ASN A 16 -3.72 -35.41 -31.93
CA ASN A 16 -4.97 -35.11 -32.64
C ASN A 16 -6.19 -35.22 -31.70
N ALA A 17 -6.49 -34.16 -30.96
CA ALA A 17 -7.83 -33.92 -30.42
C ALA A 17 -8.56 -32.95 -31.38
N PRO A 18 -9.81 -33.21 -31.79
CA PRO A 18 -10.52 -32.30 -32.67
C PRO A 18 -10.77 -30.96 -31.97
N LEU A 19 -10.40 -29.87 -32.63
CA LEU A 19 -10.73 -28.52 -32.22
C LEU A 19 -12.25 -28.39 -32.08
N ARG A 20 -12.69 -28.00 -30.89
CA ARG A 20 -14.10 -27.79 -30.57
C ARG A 20 -14.64 -26.70 -31.49
N ALA A 21 -15.71 -27.00 -32.23
CA ALA A 21 -16.36 -26.03 -33.11
C ALA A 21 -16.81 -24.79 -32.30
N PRO A 22 -16.71 -23.57 -32.87
CA PRO A 22 -17.22 -22.37 -32.23
C PRO A 22 -18.75 -22.50 -32.06
N PRO A 23 -19.32 -21.97 -30.96
CA PRO A 23 -20.75 -22.06 -30.72
C PRO A 23 -21.54 -21.28 -31.77
N ASP A 24 -22.63 -21.88 -32.26
CA ASP A 24 -23.53 -21.26 -33.25
C ASP A 24 -24.12 -19.94 -32.73
N PRO A 25 -23.95 -18.82 -33.46
CA PRO A 25 -24.40 -17.51 -33.01
C PRO A 25 -25.93 -17.39 -32.94
N GLU A 26 -26.67 -18.18 -33.71
CA GLU A 26 -28.15 -18.23 -33.66
C GLU A 26 -28.68 -18.81 -32.34
N ALA A 27 -27.96 -19.76 -31.72
CA ALA A 27 -28.36 -20.36 -30.44
C ALA A 27 -28.08 -19.45 -29.23
N ALA A 28 -27.27 -18.40 -29.41
CA ALA A 28 -26.95 -17.39 -28.40
C ALA A 28 -27.98 -16.24 -28.41
N ALA A 29 -28.49 -15.84 -29.58
CA ALA A 29 -29.52 -14.82 -29.72
C ALA A 29 -30.85 -15.22 -29.05
N ALA A 30 -31.20 -16.51 -29.07
CA ALA A 30 -32.41 -17.04 -28.43
C ALA A 30 -32.40 -16.98 -26.88
N ARG A 31 -31.26 -16.69 -26.25
CA ARG A 31 -31.10 -16.64 -24.78
C ARG A 31 -30.91 -15.24 -24.19
N GLY A 32 -30.91 -14.20 -25.02
CA GLY A 32 -30.83 -12.81 -24.55
C GLY A 32 -29.52 -12.46 -23.83
N GLU A 33 -28.46 -13.25 -24.01
CA GLU A 33 -27.15 -12.99 -23.39
C GLU A 33 -26.31 -12.11 -24.34
N SER A 34 -26.00 -10.88 -23.90
CA SER A 34 -25.10 -10.01 -24.66
C SER A 34 -23.67 -10.56 -24.60
N ALA A 35 -22.96 -10.54 -25.74
CA ALA A 35 -21.58 -11.03 -25.85
C ALA A 35 -20.61 -10.40 -24.83
N ALA A 36 -20.92 -9.20 -24.33
CA ALA A 36 -20.19 -8.52 -23.27
C ALA A 36 -20.22 -9.27 -21.92
N ALA A 37 -21.32 -9.92 -21.57
CA ALA A 37 -21.43 -10.69 -20.33
C ALA A 37 -20.62 -12.00 -20.38
N LEU A 38 -20.52 -12.60 -21.57
CA LEU A 38 -19.71 -13.79 -21.85
C LEU A 38 -18.21 -13.49 -21.87
N LEU A 39 -17.80 -12.29 -22.33
CA LEU A 39 -16.41 -11.84 -22.31
C LEU A 39 -15.94 -11.40 -20.91
N ALA A 40 -16.82 -10.79 -20.11
CA ALA A 40 -16.51 -10.43 -18.72
C ALA A 40 -16.36 -11.66 -17.80
N ARG A 41 -16.99 -12.79 -18.17
CA ARG A 41 -16.93 -14.07 -17.46
C ARG A 41 -16.24 -15.11 -18.35
N GLY A 42 -14.91 -15.16 -18.29
CA GLY A 42 -14.19 -16.34 -18.75
C GLY A 42 -14.69 -17.61 -18.03
N GLY A 43 -15.65 -18.30 -18.65
CA GLY A 43 -16.04 -19.69 -18.44
C GLY A 43 -16.35 -20.15 -17.02
N ARG A 44 -17.63 -20.05 -16.61
CA ARG A 44 -18.49 -21.12 -16.02
C ARG A 44 -19.57 -20.56 -15.09
N SER A 45 -20.78 -21.10 -15.27
CA SER A 45 -21.89 -21.20 -14.30
C SER A 45 -22.55 -19.90 -13.81
N LEU A 46 -23.46 -19.37 -14.63
CA LEU A 46 -24.55 -18.48 -14.20
C LEU A 46 -25.86 -19.22 -13.90
N ALA A 47 -25.92 -20.54 -14.07
CA ALA A 47 -27.07 -21.34 -13.70
C ALA A 47 -26.88 -21.84 -12.26
N MET A 48 -27.40 -21.09 -11.29
CA MET A 48 -27.84 -21.45 -9.92
C MET A 48 -27.92 -20.17 -9.06
N SER A 49 -28.84 -19.27 -9.44
CA SER A 49 -28.99 -17.90 -8.92
C SER A 49 -29.39 -17.78 -7.44
N GLY A 50 -29.65 -18.89 -6.73
CA GLY A 50 -29.90 -18.90 -5.28
C GLY A 50 -28.71 -19.29 -4.40
N PHE A 51 -27.85 -20.19 -4.88
CA PHE A 51 -26.75 -20.78 -4.08
C PHE A 51 -25.40 -20.08 -4.29
N VAL A 52 -25.16 -19.51 -5.47
CA VAL A 52 -23.90 -18.81 -5.79
C VAL A 52 -23.75 -17.54 -4.95
N ASN A 53 -24.86 -16.84 -4.67
CA ASN A 53 -24.85 -15.64 -3.82
C ASN A 53 -24.47 -15.94 -2.37
N ALA A 54 -24.92 -17.06 -1.79
CA ALA A 54 -24.58 -17.41 -0.41
C ALA A 54 -23.10 -17.82 -0.27
N GLY A 55 -22.54 -18.54 -1.26
CA GLY A 55 -21.12 -18.93 -1.28
C GLY A 55 -20.16 -17.77 -1.53
N SER A 56 -20.55 -16.78 -2.35
CA SER A 56 -19.76 -15.55 -2.58
C SER A 56 -19.85 -14.54 -1.44
N VAL A 57 -20.90 -14.59 -0.61
CA VAL A 57 -21.09 -13.69 0.55
C VAL A 57 -20.27 -14.15 1.77
N ALA A 58 -19.85 -15.41 1.83
CA ALA A 58 -19.18 -15.99 2.99
C ALA A 58 -17.64 -15.83 3.00
N VAL A 59 -17.01 -15.57 1.84
CA VAL A 59 -15.56 -15.46 1.75
C VAL A 59 -15.15 -14.00 1.85
N GLY A 60 -14.36 -13.68 2.86
CA GLY A 60 -13.86 -12.33 3.06
C GLY A 60 -13.09 -11.80 1.85
N GLY A 61 -13.37 -10.56 1.45
CA GLY A 61 -12.79 -9.91 0.27
C GLY A 61 -11.53 -9.07 0.52
N ASP A 62 -10.87 -8.68 -0.57
CA ASP A 62 -9.73 -7.76 -0.60
C ASP A 62 -9.97 -6.70 -1.66
N ALA A 63 -9.95 -5.42 -1.27
CA ALA A 63 -10.17 -4.32 -2.21
C ALA A 63 -9.20 -4.35 -3.41
N THR A 64 -8.00 -4.93 -3.23
CA THR A 64 -7.00 -5.05 -4.31
C THR A 64 -7.30 -6.12 -5.36
N THR A 65 -8.30 -6.96 -5.13
CA THR A 65 -8.79 -7.96 -6.09
C THR A 65 -10.22 -7.69 -6.52
N ASP A 66 -11.04 -7.16 -5.62
CA ASP A 66 -12.49 -7.12 -5.81
C ASP A 66 -12.95 -5.83 -6.52
N VAL A 67 -12.22 -4.72 -6.33
CA VAL A 67 -12.56 -3.41 -6.91
C VAL A 67 -11.99 -3.24 -8.32
N VAL A 68 -10.92 -3.97 -8.65
CA VAL A 68 -10.21 -3.80 -9.91
C VAL A 68 -10.96 -4.48 -11.05
N GLY A 69 -11.35 -3.69 -12.06
CA GLY A 69 -11.98 -4.21 -13.28
C GLY A 69 -11.05 -5.16 -14.05
N GLY A 70 -11.61 -6.18 -14.71
CA GLY A 70 -10.83 -7.14 -15.50
C GLY A 70 -10.26 -8.34 -14.73
N GLY A 71 -10.57 -8.48 -13.44
CA GLY A 71 -10.16 -9.64 -12.64
C GLY A 71 -8.64 -9.73 -12.49
N VAL A 72 -8.06 -10.91 -12.75
CA VAL A 72 -6.62 -11.18 -12.52
C VAL A 72 -5.72 -10.25 -13.34
N THR A 73 -6.10 -9.91 -14.58
CA THR A 73 -5.30 -9.02 -15.43
C THR A 73 -5.31 -7.58 -14.91
N GLY A 74 -6.46 -7.11 -14.44
CA GLY A 74 -6.58 -5.80 -13.78
C GLY A 74 -5.74 -5.74 -12.50
N ALA A 75 -5.81 -6.77 -11.66
CA ALA A 75 -5.00 -6.85 -10.44
C ALA A 75 -3.49 -6.87 -10.73
N ALA A 76 -3.06 -7.57 -11.79
CA ALA A 76 -1.67 -7.57 -12.25
C ALA A 76 -1.23 -6.18 -12.76
N ALA A 77 -2.10 -5.49 -13.50
CA ALA A 77 -1.87 -4.13 -13.96
C ALA A 77 -1.71 -3.17 -12.76
N ASP A 78 -2.56 -3.26 -11.73
CA ASP A 78 -2.47 -2.46 -10.51
C ASP A 78 -1.11 -2.64 -9.81
N VAL A 79 -0.59 -3.87 -9.73
CA VAL A 79 0.75 -4.14 -9.18
C VAL A 79 1.82 -3.40 -9.96
N TYR A 80 1.78 -3.52 -11.29
CA TYR A 80 2.77 -2.91 -12.17
C TYR A 80 2.71 -1.38 -12.09
N MET A 81 1.51 -0.79 -12.18
CA MET A 81 1.35 0.66 -12.12
C MET A 81 1.78 1.21 -10.76
N ALA A 82 1.41 0.55 -9.65
CA ALA A 82 1.87 0.95 -8.32
C ALA A 82 3.40 0.88 -8.20
N ALA A 83 4.05 -0.12 -8.82
CA ALA A 83 5.51 -0.21 -8.87
C ALA A 83 6.13 0.94 -9.68
N SER A 84 5.54 1.28 -10.83
CA SER A 84 5.97 2.41 -11.66
C SER A 84 5.84 3.75 -10.93
N VAL A 85 4.72 3.99 -10.23
CA VAL A 85 4.53 5.19 -9.39
C VAL A 85 5.61 5.27 -8.31
N ARG A 86 5.88 4.17 -7.60
CA ARG A 86 6.97 4.14 -6.60
C ARG A 86 8.33 4.40 -7.21
N ALA A 87 8.62 3.88 -8.40
CA ALA A 87 9.89 4.10 -9.08
C ALA A 87 10.07 5.58 -9.44
N GLN A 88 9.01 6.26 -9.90
CA GLN A 88 9.03 7.69 -10.19
C GLN A 88 9.30 8.52 -8.92
N TYR A 89 8.63 8.23 -7.80
CA TYR A 89 8.93 8.90 -6.54
C TYR A 89 10.32 8.60 -5.98
N LYS A 90 10.87 7.41 -6.23
CA LYS A 90 12.27 7.12 -5.88
C LYS A 90 13.25 7.95 -6.72
N ALA A 91 12.94 8.19 -7.99
CA ALA A 91 13.77 9.02 -8.86
C ALA A 91 13.88 10.48 -8.36
N THR A 92 12.81 11.02 -7.73
CA THR A 92 12.86 12.38 -7.16
C THR A 92 13.79 12.49 -5.95
N ALA A 93 14.08 11.39 -5.26
CA ALA A 93 15.02 11.37 -4.15
C ALA A 93 16.50 11.40 -4.60
N VAL A 94 16.76 11.09 -5.88
CA VAL A 94 18.11 10.96 -6.47
C VAL A 94 18.18 11.64 -7.85
N PRO A 95 17.91 12.96 -7.95
CA PRO A 95 17.80 13.64 -9.24
C PRO A 95 19.13 13.74 -9.99
N SER A 96 20.26 13.77 -9.28
CA SER A 96 21.61 13.89 -9.84
C SER A 96 22.32 12.54 -10.02
N GLY A 97 21.66 11.41 -9.73
CA GLY A 97 22.28 10.08 -9.72
C GLY A 97 23.10 9.77 -8.46
N VAL A 98 23.33 10.74 -7.56
CA VAL A 98 24.02 10.52 -6.28
C VAL A 98 23.01 10.34 -5.16
N TYR A 99 23.05 9.17 -4.49
CA TYR A 99 22.14 8.84 -3.40
C TYR A 99 22.32 9.78 -2.20
N SER A 100 21.21 10.31 -1.69
CA SER A 100 21.20 11.12 -0.47
C SER A 100 21.13 10.23 0.78
N THR A 101 21.38 10.82 1.96
CA THR A 101 21.25 10.14 3.26
C THR A 101 19.83 9.67 3.57
N ALA A 102 18.82 10.21 2.88
CA ALA A 102 17.45 9.73 2.98
C ALA A 102 17.25 8.35 2.32
N CYS A 103 18.14 7.95 1.42
CA CYS A 103 18.11 6.67 0.72
C CYS A 103 18.90 5.56 1.44
N THR A 104 19.42 5.80 2.65
CA THR A 104 20.18 4.81 3.41
C THR A 104 19.27 3.74 4.03
N GLU A 105 19.40 2.49 3.57
CA GLU A 105 18.60 1.36 4.04
C GLU A 105 19.13 0.73 5.34
N GLY A 106 20.46 0.69 5.51
CA GLY A 106 21.12 0.15 6.70
C GLY A 106 22.37 0.95 7.04
N THR A 107 22.63 1.17 8.34
CA THR A 107 23.83 1.88 8.81
C THR A 107 25.06 1.00 8.93
N VAL A 108 24.85 -0.29 9.21
CA VAL A 108 25.92 -1.28 9.37
C VAL A 108 25.71 -2.42 8.39
N GLN A 109 26.78 -3.18 8.13
CA GLN A 109 26.72 -4.35 7.27
C GLN A 109 25.65 -5.35 7.77
N GLY A 110 24.86 -5.90 6.86
CA GLY A 110 23.77 -6.82 7.17
C GLY A 110 22.46 -6.17 7.64
N ALA A 111 22.46 -4.88 8.04
CA ALA A 111 21.23 -4.20 8.48
C ALA A 111 20.20 -4.02 7.36
N ALA A 112 20.64 -3.87 6.10
CA ALA A 112 19.74 -3.76 4.95
C ALA A 112 18.95 -5.05 4.70
N ASP A 113 19.57 -6.22 4.89
CA ASP A 113 18.86 -7.51 4.79
C ASP A 113 17.84 -7.68 5.91
N GLY A 114 18.18 -7.26 7.13
CA GLY A 114 17.23 -7.21 8.25
C GLY A 114 16.03 -6.31 7.95
N ALA A 115 16.27 -5.11 7.41
CA ALA A 115 15.21 -4.19 7.00
C ALA A 115 14.32 -4.77 5.89
N ARG A 116 14.92 -5.50 4.93
CA ARG A 116 14.19 -6.21 3.87
C ARG A 116 13.26 -7.29 4.43
N ILE A 117 13.74 -8.11 5.37
CA ILE A 117 12.93 -9.14 6.03
C ILE A 117 11.77 -8.51 6.79
N ALA A 118 12.04 -7.46 7.59
CA ALA A 118 11.01 -6.72 8.32
C ALA A 118 9.94 -6.13 7.38
N ALA A 119 10.35 -5.57 6.23
CA ALA A 119 9.43 -5.04 5.23
C ALA A 119 8.56 -6.12 4.58
N LEU A 120 9.11 -7.31 4.31
CA LEU A 120 8.35 -8.45 3.79
C LEU A 120 7.34 -8.97 4.83
N SER A 121 7.75 -9.09 6.09
CA SER A 121 6.89 -9.48 7.21
C SER A 121 5.74 -8.48 7.42
N ALA A 122 6.01 -7.17 7.32
CA ALA A 122 4.99 -6.13 7.38
C ALA A 122 3.99 -6.25 6.22
N ARG A 123 4.46 -6.50 4.99
CA ARG A 123 3.59 -6.72 3.82
C ARG A 123 2.73 -7.96 3.98
N PHE A 124 3.30 -9.05 4.50
CA PHE A 124 2.55 -10.27 4.80
C PHE A 124 1.43 -10.00 5.81
N ARG A 125 1.76 -9.34 6.94
CA ARG A 125 0.77 -8.98 7.97
C ARG A 125 -0.30 -8.02 7.49
N ALA A 126 0.02 -7.11 6.56
CA ALA A 126 -0.98 -6.26 5.92
C ALA A 126 -2.07 -7.08 5.19
N GLY A 127 -1.72 -8.27 4.67
CA GLY A 127 -2.66 -9.22 4.05
C GLY A 127 -3.55 -9.98 5.05
N HIS A 128 -3.12 -10.13 6.30
CA HIS A 128 -3.86 -10.80 7.38
C HIS A 128 -4.88 -9.91 8.11
N ARG A 129 -5.00 -8.64 7.70
CA ARG A 129 -5.98 -7.72 8.28
C ARG A 129 -7.40 -8.16 7.90
N SER A 130 -8.37 -7.78 8.74
CA SER A 130 -9.78 -8.05 8.46
C SER A 130 -10.22 -7.39 7.15
N THR A 131 -11.24 -7.95 6.51
CA THR A 131 -11.82 -7.43 5.27
C THR A 131 -12.27 -5.98 5.43
N ALA A 132 -13.02 -5.68 6.50
CA ALA A 132 -13.45 -4.33 6.85
C ALA A 132 -12.27 -3.36 6.96
N ALA A 133 -11.15 -3.79 7.56
CA ALA A 133 -9.94 -2.99 7.63
C ALA A 133 -9.34 -2.71 6.25
N LYS A 134 -9.26 -3.71 5.37
CA LYS A 134 -8.73 -3.55 4.01
C LYS A 134 -9.56 -2.59 3.17
N TYR A 135 -10.88 -2.70 3.23
CA TYR A 135 -11.79 -1.80 2.50
C TYR A 135 -11.80 -0.39 3.08
N GLY A 136 -11.79 -0.23 4.41
CA GLY A 136 -11.65 1.08 5.05
C GLY A 136 -10.35 1.77 4.66
N ASP A 137 -9.23 1.03 4.68
CA ASP A 137 -7.94 1.57 4.24
C ASP A 137 -7.92 1.92 2.75
N PHE A 138 -8.62 1.15 1.91
CA PHE A 138 -8.77 1.46 0.48
C PHE A 138 -9.50 2.79 0.25
N PHE A 139 -10.68 2.98 0.85
CA PHE A 139 -11.45 4.21 0.65
C PHE A 139 -10.73 5.44 1.20
N GLU A 140 -10.05 5.30 2.33
CA GLU A 140 -9.21 6.38 2.87
C GLU A 140 -8.00 6.66 1.98
N ALA A 141 -7.30 5.62 1.46
CA ALA A 141 -6.20 5.82 0.53
C ALA A 141 -6.66 6.51 -0.76
N ARG A 142 -7.84 6.13 -1.28
CA ARG A 142 -8.45 6.75 -2.44
C ARG A 142 -8.78 8.22 -2.18
N ARG A 143 -9.41 8.54 -1.03
CA ARG A 143 -9.71 9.93 -0.64
C ARG A 143 -8.43 10.77 -0.64
N GLN A 144 -7.38 10.28 0.00
CA GLN A 144 -6.10 11.00 0.10
C GLN A 144 -5.40 11.13 -1.25
N ALA A 145 -5.48 10.12 -2.11
CA ALA A 145 -4.91 10.15 -3.46
C ALA A 145 -5.63 11.14 -4.38
N ILE A 146 -6.96 11.26 -4.28
CA ILE A 146 -7.73 12.26 -5.01
C ILE A 146 -7.30 13.67 -4.61
N THR A 147 -7.13 13.94 -3.31
CA THR A 147 -6.60 15.23 -2.85
C THR A 147 -5.22 15.53 -3.44
N ALA A 148 -4.35 14.50 -3.55
CA ALA A 148 -3.02 14.64 -4.12
C ALA A 148 -3.00 14.82 -5.65
N SER A 149 -4.08 14.46 -6.36
CA SER A 149 -4.19 14.59 -7.82
C SER A 149 -4.54 15.99 -8.30
N HIS A 150 -4.88 16.91 -7.38
CA HIS A 150 -5.08 18.34 -7.64
C HIS A 150 -5.98 18.66 -8.87
N GLY A 151 -7.04 17.86 -9.10
CA GLY A 151 -8.01 18.08 -10.19
C GLY A 151 -7.62 17.47 -11.53
N CYS A 152 -6.52 16.71 -11.61
CA CYS A 152 -6.16 15.97 -12.82
C CYS A 152 -7.12 14.80 -13.02
N SER A 153 -8.08 14.95 -13.95
CA SER A 153 -9.11 13.94 -14.21
C SER A 153 -8.57 12.55 -14.57
N TYR A 154 -7.39 12.47 -15.19
CA TYR A 154 -6.74 11.19 -15.49
C TYR A 154 -6.23 10.51 -14.21
N GLU A 155 -5.54 11.27 -13.36
CA GLU A 155 -5.03 10.76 -12.08
C GLU A 155 -6.17 10.35 -11.15
N GLU A 156 -7.22 11.17 -11.05
CA GLU A 156 -8.42 10.85 -10.27
C GLU A 156 -9.08 9.54 -10.73
N ARG A 157 -9.19 9.34 -12.05
CA ARG A 157 -9.71 8.09 -12.60
C ARG A 157 -8.80 6.91 -12.26
N LEU A 158 -7.48 7.10 -12.37
CA LEU A 158 -6.49 6.06 -12.11
C LEU A 158 -6.53 5.61 -10.65
N VAL A 159 -6.47 6.55 -9.70
CA VAL A 159 -6.51 6.24 -8.26
C VAL A 159 -7.90 5.77 -7.81
N GLY A 160 -8.96 6.16 -8.53
CA GLY A 160 -10.30 5.65 -8.30
C GLY A 160 -10.50 4.19 -8.73
N THR A 161 -9.74 3.73 -9.73
CA THR A 161 -9.84 2.37 -10.29
C THR A 161 -8.84 1.41 -9.66
N TYR A 162 -7.64 1.89 -9.32
CA TYR A 162 -6.50 1.07 -8.95
C TYR A 162 -6.08 1.31 -7.49
N PRO A 163 -6.42 0.39 -6.56
CA PRO A 163 -6.25 0.57 -5.13
C PRO A 163 -4.77 0.61 -4.71
N ARG A 164 -3.89 -0.19 -5.33
CA ARG A 164 -2.45 -0.15 -5.01
C ARG A 164 -1.80 1.10 -5.55
N VAL A 165 -2.28 1.63 -6.69
CA VAL A 165 -1.85 2.94 -7.20
C VAL A 165 -2.21 4.06 -6.22
N ALA A 166 -3.45 4.09 -5.70
CA ALA A 166 -3.85 5.10 -4.70
C ALA A 166 -2.98 5.04 -3.44
N ALA A 167 -2.73 3.84 -2.91
CA ALA A 167 -1.84 3.64 -1.77
C ALA A 167 -0.37 4.02 -2.08
N ALA A 168 0.11 3.74 -3.29
CA ALA A 168 1.46 4.10 -3.72
C ALA A 168 1.63 5.61 -3.93
N MET A 169 0.61 6.31 -4.43
CA MET A 169 0.61 7.75 -4.64
C MET A 169 0.62 8.51 -3.32
N THR A 170 -0.25 8.12 -2.38
CA THR A 170 -0.34 8.73 -1.04
C THR A 170 0.97 8.59 -0.26
N LEU A 171 1.50 7.36 -0.17
CA LEU A 171 2.78 7.13 0.50
C LEU A 171 3.94 7.78 -0.26
N GLY A 172 3.96 7.66 -1.59
CA GLY A 172 5.02 8.19 -2.44
C GLY A 172 5.13 9.72 -2.38
N ALA A 173 4.00 10.42 -2.40
CA ALA A 173 3.94 11.87 -2.26
C ALA A 173 4.47 12.33 -0.89
N ALA A 174 4.06 11.68 0.20
CA ALA A 174 4.53 11.99 1.55
C ALA A 174 6.04 11.72 1.72
N GLU A 175 6.53 10.61 1.17
CA GLU A 175 7.95 10.24 1.25
C GLU A 175 8.83 11.16 0.38
N ALA A 176 8.43 11.43 -0.87
CA ALA A 176 9.18 12.27 -1.79
C ALA A 176 9.26 13.73 -1.31
N SER A 177 8.18 14.25 -0.74
CA SER A 177 8.15 15.59 -0.14
C SER A 177 8.83 15.68 1.22
N ARG A 178 9.23 14.53 1.80
CA ARG A 178 9.78 14.41 3.16
C ARG A 178 8.82 14.93 4.25
N ALA A 179 7.51 14.81 4.01
CA ALA A 179 6.48 15.17 4.98
C ALA A 179 6.27 14.11 6.08
N CYS A 180 6.88 12.92 5.96
CA CYS A 180 6.73 11.85 6.94
C CYS A 180 7.42 12.15 8.28
N VAL A 181 6.88 11.57 9.36
CA VAL A 181 7.38 11.61 10.75
C VAL A 181 8.90 11.46 10.87
N ARG A 182 9.51 10.59 10.06
CA ARG A 182 10.95 10.27 10.12
C ARG A 182 11.88 11.42 9.70
N TYR A 183 11.36 12.39 8.96
CA TYR A 183 12.14 13.52 8.43
C TYR A 183 11.95 14.82 9.21
N ALA A 184 11.06 14.85 10.20
CA ALA A 184 10.90 16.00 11.07
C ALA A 184 11.73 15.84 12.34
N ALA A 185 12.55 16.86 12.63
CA ALA A 185 13.24 17.00 13.90
C ALA A 185 12.59 18.17 14.66
N PRO A 186 12.00 17.95 15.85
CA PRO A 186 11.41 19.05 16.62
C PRO A 186 12.49 20.04 17.03
N ALA A 187 12.19 21.33 16.90
CA ALA A 187 13.11 22.42 17.24
C ALA A 187 13.05 22.80 18.72
N SER A 188 11.96 22.47 19.42
CA SER A 188 11.75 22.81 20.82
C SER A 188 11.18 21.65 21.65
N PRO A 189 11.36 21.67 22.99
CA PRO A 189 10.74 20.68 23.87
C PRO A 189 9.20 20.67 23.80
N ALA A 190 8.58 21.84 23.59
CA ALA A 190 7.13 21.96 23.42
C ALA A 190 6.66 21.27 22.15
N GLU A 191 7.35 21.49 21.03
CA GLU A 191 7.06 20.83 19.77
C GLU A 191 7.28 19.31 19.87
N ALA A 192 8.34 18.88 20.55
CA ALA A 192 8.60 17.45 20.79
C ALA A 192 7.46 16.80 21.59
N TYR A 193 6.93 17.49 22.61
CA TYR A 193 5.78 17.02 23.39
C TYR A 193 4.50 16.94 22.54
N MET A 194 4.22 17.94 21.72
CA MET A 194 3.05 17.95 20.84
C MET A 194 3.14 16.85 19.76
N ALA A 195 4.31 16.69 19.12
CA ALA A 195 4.54 15.63 18.14
C ALA A 195 4.40 14.24 18.77
N ALA A 196 4.90 14.04 19.99
CA ALA A 196 4.71 12.80 20.75
C ALA A 196 3.23 12.57 21.11
N SER A 197 2.48 13.63 21.41
CA SER A 197 1.05 13.54 21.69
C SER A 197 0.25 13.12 20.46
N VAL A 198 0.56 13.67 19.29
CA VAL A 198 -0.01 13.23 18.01
C VAL A 198 0.33 11.77 17.72
N ASP A 199 1.59 11.35 17.91
CA ASP A 199 1.98 9.95 17.68
C ASP A 199 1.21 8.98 18.60
N ARG A 200 0.95 9.34 19.86
CA ARG A 200 0.09 8.57 20.77
C ARG A 200 -1.34 8.45 20.24
N GLN A 201 -1.92 9.55 19.74
CA GLN A 201 -3.26 9.53 19.15
C GLN A 201 -3.31 8.67 17.88
N MET A 202 -2.27 8.70 17.05
CA MET A 202 -2.17 7.86 15.85
C MET A 202 -2.06 6.37 16.24
N LYS A 203 -1.23 6.04 17.23
CA LYS A 203 -1.08 4.67 17.75
C LYS A 203 -2.35 4.14 18.40
N ALA A 204 -3.12 4.99 19.07
CA ALA A 204 -4.40 4.61 19.67
C ALA A 204 -5.38 4.04 18.62
N ARG A 205 -5.32 4.51 17.36
CA ARG A 205 -6.15 4.00 16.25
C ARG A 205 -5.85 2.54 15.91
N ALA A 206 -4.62 2.07 16.14
CA ALA A 206 -4.22 0.70 15.86
C ALA A 206 -4.22 -0.23 17.08
N ALA A 207 -4.69 0.26 18.22
CA ALA A 207 -4.98 -0.55 19.41
C ALA A 207 -6.41 -0.26 19.92
N ALA A 208 -7.36 -0.06 19.01
CA ALA A 208 -8.76 0.17 19.36
C ALA A 208 -9.33 -1.06 20.10
N GLY A 209 -9.67 -0.89 21.38
CA GLY A 209 -10.15 -1.98 22.24
C GLY A 209 -9.07 -2.70 23.07
N GLY A 210 -7.85 -2.15 23.16
CA GLY A 210 -6.78 -2.66 24.02
C GLY A 210 -5.99 -3.84 23.44
N THR A 211 -6.44 -4.42 22.31
CA THR A 211 -5.67 -5.42 21.56
C THR A 211 -4.95 -4.74 20.40
N TYR A 212 -3.66 -5.04 20.24
CA TYR A 212 -2.86 -4.52 19.13
C TYR A 212 -3.30 -5.08 17.79
N ALA A 213 -3.46 -4.21 16.79
CA ALA A 213 -3.72 -4.62 15.43
C ALA A 213 -2.49 -5.31 14.80
N PRO A 214 -2.66 -6.15 13.75
CA PRO A 214 -1.54 -6.80 13.05
C PRO A 214 -0.47 -5.85 12.45
N SER A 215 -0.81 -4.56 12.32
CA SER A 215 0.10 -3.49 11.89
C SER A 215 1.05 -3.01 13.00
N CYS A 216 0.69 -3.17 14.27
CA CYS A 216 1.49 -2.75 15.42
C CYS A 216 2.56 -3.79 15.72
N THR A 217 3.72 -3.68 15.08
CA THR A 217 4.83 -4.63 15.30
C THR A 217 6.18 -3.95 15.23
N ASP A 218 7.01 -4.22 16.23
CA ASP A 218 8.42 -3.84 16.20
C ASP A 218 9.31 -5.02 15.79
N GLY A 219 8.78 -6.25 15.79
CA GLY A 219 9.48 -7.46 15.36
C GLY A 219 8.54 -8.66 15.24
N SER A 220 8.98 -9.64 14.46
CA SER A 220 8.37 -10.96 14.28
C SER A 220 9.18 -12.08 14.94
N VAL A 221 10.48 -11.86 15.15
CA VAL A 221 11.36 -12.75 15.91
C VAL A 221 12.16 -11.98 16.97
N GLY A 222 12.77 -12.72 17.91
CA GLY A 222 13.62 -12.11 18.94
C GLY A 222 14.73 -11.26 18.35
N GLY A 223 14.98 -10.08 18.93
CA GLY A 223 16.02 -9.14 18.49
C GLY A 223 15.60 -8.13 17.42
N GLU A 224 14.52 -8.37 16.66
CA GLU A 224 14.08 -7.43 15.61
C GLU A 224 13.58 -6.09 16.16
N ALA A 225 12.95 -6.09 17.34
CA ALA A 225 12.50 -4.86 17.98
C ALA A 225 13.66 -3.90 18.31
N GLU A 226 14.79 -4.44 18.74
CA GLU A 226 15.99 -3.65 19.00
C GLU A 226 16.61 -3.15 17.70
N ALA A 227 16.63 -3.96 16.64
CA ALA A 227 17.05 -3.53 15.32
C ALA A 227 16.16 -2.39 14.77
N ALA A 228 14.83 -2.46 14.97
CA ALA A 228 13.90 -1.40 14.60
C ALA A 228 14.17 -0.11 15.39
N ARG A 229 14.43 -0.22 16.70
CA ARG A 229 14.82 0.92 17.55
C ARG A 229 16.10 1.59 17.05
N VAL A 230 17.14 0.81 16.76
CA VAL A 230 18.41 1.32 16.24
C VAL A 230 18.24 1.99 14.87
N ALA A 231 17.46 1.39 13.96
CA ALA A 231 17.16 1.98 12.66
C ALA A 231 16.40 3.32 12.77
N ALA A 232 15.45 3.43 13.71
CA ALA A 232 14.73 4.66 13.97
C ALA A 232 15.65 5.77 14.51
N LEU A 233 16.53 5.45 15.47
CA LEU A 233 17.50 6.39 16.02
C LEU A 233 18.53 6.84 14.97
N ALA A 234 19.03 5.93 14.14
CA ALA A 234 19.91 6.25 13.02
C ALA A 234 19.23 7.20 12.02
N THR A 235 17.95 6.99 11.74
CA THR A 235 17.18 7.88 10.86
C THR A 235 17.04 9.27 11.46
N ARG A 236 16.74 9.38 12.77
CA ARG A 236 16.71 10.68 13.48
C ARG A 236 18.05 11.40 13.42
N TYR A 237 19.16 10.69 13.60
CA TYR A 237 20.49 11.25 13.47
C TYR A 237 20.74 11.84 12.07
N ARG A 238 20.39 11.09 11.01
CA ARG A 238 20.52 11.57 9.61
C ARG A 238 19.63 12.78 9.33
N THR A 239 18.43 12.80 9.88
CA THR A 239 17.52 13.95 9.77
C THR A 239 18.11 15.18 10.43
N GLY A 240 18.75 15.05 11.60
CA GLY A 240 19.48 16.14 12.25
C GLY A 240 20.71 16.61 11.46
N ALA A 241 21.41 15.68 10.80
CA ALA A 241 22.59 15.97 9.97
C ALA A 241 22.27 16.54 8.58
N ALA A 242 20.99 16.61 8.19
CA ALA A 242 20.58 17.15 6.90
C ALA A 242 20.89 18.66 6.80
N PRO A 243 21.28 19.15 5.59
CA PRO A 243 21.59 20.56 5.40
C PRO A 243 20.38 21.44 5.73
N ALA A 244 20.63 22.64 6.25
CA ALA A 244 19.57 23.53 6.77
C ALA A 244 18.46 23.80 5.76
N GLY A 245 18.79 24.04 4.49
CA GLY A 245 17.81 24.24 3.42
C GLY A 245 16.92 23.02 3.18
N ALA A 246 17.45 21.79 3.29
CA ALA A 246 16.67 20.57 3.16
C ALA A 246 15.72 20.35 4.35
N ARG A 247 16.16 20.73 5.57
CA ARG A 247 15.31 20.69 6.78
C ARG A 247 14.19 21.71 6.70
N ALA A 248 14.49 22.93 6.26
CA ALA A 248 13.49 23.97 6.05
C ALA A 248 12.46 23.56 4.98
N ALA A 249 12.91 23.03 3.85
CA ALA A 249 12.02 22.54 2.79
C ALA A 249 11.10 21.40 3.28
N ALA A 250 11.63 20.46 4.07
CA ALA A 250 10.85 19.38 4.67
C ALA A 250 9.81 19.91 5.67
N ALA A 251 10.15 20.92 6.47
CA ALA A 251 9.21 21.57 7.39
C ALA A 251 8.04 22.23 6.64
N TYR A 252 8.32 23.02 5.61
CA TYR A 252 7.27 23.64 4.79
C TYR A 252 6.41 22.60 4.06
N ALA A 253 7.05 21.53 3.55
CA ALA A 253 6.34 20.44 2.91
C ALA A 253 5.40 19.71 3.88
N ALA A 254 5.86 19.44 5.11
CA ALA A 254 5.05 18.83 6.16
C ALA A 254 3.84 19.69 6.52
N SER A 255 4.02 21.00 6.76
CA SER A 255 2.92 21.91 7.06
C SER A 255 1.92 22.02 5.91
N LYS A 256 2.40 22.13 4.66
CA LYS A 256 1.53 22.12 3.47
C LYS A 256 0.76 20.80 3.37
N TYR A 257 1.43 19.67 3.53
CA TYR A 257 0.81 18.34 3.48
C TYR A 257 -0.29 18.21 4.54
N ALA A 258 -0.01 18.57 5.80
CA ALA A 258 -0.98 18.46 6.87
C ALA A 258 -2.20 19.37 6.69
N ARG A 259 -2.02 20.61 6.22
CA ARG A 259 -3.15 21.51 5.91
C ARG A 259 -4.05 20.96 4.83
N VAL A 260 -3.47 20.47 3.73
CA VAL A 260 -4.21 19.93 2.58
C VAL A 260 -4.96 18.64 2.93
N HIS A 261 -4.34 17.76 3.71
CA HIS A 261 -4.87 16.42 3.97
C HIS A 261 -5.69 16.30 5.26
N PHE A 262 -5.51 17.21 6.22
CA PHE A 262 -6.12 17.13 7.55
C PHE A 262 -6.77 18.43 8.06
N GLY A 263 -6.24 19.61 7.70
CA GLY A 263 -6.67 20.89 8.27
C GLY A 263 -8.07 21.36 7.85
N HIS A 264 -8.44 21.21 6.57
CA HIS A 264 -9.79 21.44 6.01
C HIS A 264 -10.61 22.61 6.61
N GLY A 265 -10.01 23.79 6.82
CA GLY A 265 -10.72 24.98 7.33
C GLY A 265 -10.80 25.07 8.86
N CYS A 266 -10.16 24.17 9.59
CA CYS A 266 -9.93 24.28 11.03
C CYS A 266 -8.76 25.24 11.27
N SER A 267 -9.07 26.53 11.47
CA SER A 267 -8.07 27.59 11.63
C SER A 267 -7.07 27.33 12.77
N TYR A 268 -7.50 26.69 13.85
CA TYR A 268 -6.62 26.30 14.96
C TYR A 268 -5.61 25.23 14.53
N GLU A 269 -6.05 24.16 13.87
CA GLU A 269 -5.16 23.10 13.42
C GLU A 269 -4.19 23.58 12.35
N GLU A 270 -4.65 24.41 11.41
CA GLU A 270 -3.81 25.01 10.39
C GLU A 270 -2.72 25.91 11.00
N ALA A 271 -3.07 26.73 12.00
CA ALA A 271 -2.10 27.52 12.74
C ALA A 271 -1.07 26.66 13.50
N VAL A 272 -1.51 25.54 14.10
CA VAL A 272 -0.61 24.58 14.76
C VAL A 272 0.33 23.92 13.75
N PHE A 273 -0.16 23.52 12.57
CA PHE A 273 0.67 22.92 11.52
C PHE A 273 1.71 23.88 10.97
N ASP A 274 1.37 25.17 10.84
CA ASP A 274 2.30 26.19 10.35
C ASP A 274 3.34 26.58 11.41
N ALA A 275 2.97 26.62 12.68
CA ALA A 275 3.88 26.94 13.78
C ALA A 275 4.80 25.77 14.19
N TYR A 276 4.31 24.53 14.08
CA TYR A 276 4.97 23.33 14.59
C TYR A 276 5.06 22.23 13.53
N PRO A 277 6.04 22.31 12.60
CA PRO A 277 6.16 21.38 11.47
C PRO A 277 6.37 19.92 11.87
N ALA A 278 6.95 19.63 13.04
CA ALA A 278 7.05 18.24 13.51
C ALA A 278 5.70 17.67 13.96
N VAL A 279 4.75 18.52 14.38
CA VAL A 279 3.36 18.12 14.63
C VAL A 279 2.68 17.80 13.31
N ALA A 280 2.86 18.66 12.30
CA ALA A 280 2.35 18.44 10.95
C ALA A 280 2.88 17.13 10.33
N ALA A 281 4.19 16.86 10.43
CA ALA A 281 4.80 15.62 9.97
C ALA A 281 4.37 14.38 10.78
N GLY A 282 3.93 14.59 12.03
CA GLY A 282 3.34 13.57 12.90
C GLY A 282 2.01 13.02 12.38
N MET A 283 1.27 13.85 11.64
CA MET A 283 -0.04 13.50 11.08
C MET A 283 0.13 12.56 9.89
N ARG A 284 -0.55 11.42 9.95
CA ARG A 284 -0.53 10.41 8.87
C ARG A 284 -1.93 9.89 8.56
N PRO A 285 -2.18 9.46 7.30
CA PRO A 285 -3.44 8.83 6.95
C PRO A 285 -3.73 7.63 7.86
N SER A 286 -5.01 7.41 8.17
CA SER A 286 -5.46 6.27 8.99
C SER A 286 -5.08 4.91 8.38
N THR A 287 -4.87 4.87 7.05
CA THR A 287 -4.40 3.71 6.30
C THR A 287 -3.03 3.20 6.75
N ALA A 288 -2.19 4.10 7.27
CA ALA A 288 -0.85 3.75 7.73
C ALA A 288 -0.91 2.93 9.03
N ARG A 289 -1.94 3.13 9.87
CA ARG A 289 -2.18 2.50 11.19
C ARG A 289 -1.01 2.50 12.19
N TYR A 290 0.24 2.67 11.78
CA TYR A 290 1.42 2.75 12.61
C TYR A 290 2.49 3.58 11.91
#